data_AF-A0A1I3BJ23-F1
#
_entry.id   AF-A0A1I3BJ23-F1
#
_cell.length_a   1.000
_cell.length_b   1.000
_cell.length_c   1.000
_cell.angle_alpha   90.00
_cell.angle_beta   90.00
_cell.angle_gamma   90.00
#
_symmetry.space_group_name_H-M   'P 1'
#
loop_
_entity.id
_entity.type
_entity.pdbx_description
1 polymer ?
#
loop_
_entity_poly.entity_id
_entity_poly.type
_entity_poly.pdbx_seq_one_letter_code
_entity_poly.pdbx_strand_id
1 'polypeptide(L)'
;MNELKIFNFEEQEVRTQLIDDELWFVGKDVAEVLGYERPDNAIRNHIDEEDKLMHQISASGQMRNMTIINESGMYALVFGSKLDKAKRFKRWVTSEVLPTIRKTGKYQSPMSQEDIMIATLENQKEIKKRLNTVSDDVEELKLEIDLSRRQKAELSRLVRKNAMNAVGGKKSNAYKELYRVAIAEHWRALKNAFEVASYEEIPKLKFEEAMQMAEMWLPSMELAYKIKQLNTQIEMEV
;
A
#
# COMPACT_ATOMS: atom_id res chain seq x y z
N MET A 1 -7.81 -23.21 34.27
CA MET A 1 -6.49 -23.88 34.21
C MET A 1 -5.57 -22.91 33.52
N ASN A 2 -4.63 -22.28 34.23
CA ASN A 2 -3.67 -21.38 33.60
C ASN A 2 -2.52 -22.23 33.06
N GLU A 3 -2.33 -22.18 31.74
CA GLU A 3 -1.35 -22.97 31.01
C GLU A 3 0.08 -22.47 31.31
N LEU A 4 0.97 -23.39 31.69
CA LEU A 4 2.35 -23.09 32.05
C LEU A 4 3.16 -22.86 30.77
N LYS A 5 3.78 -21.69 30.62
CA LYS A 5 4.56 -21.32 29.44
C LYS A 5 6.06 -21.46 29.72
N ILE A 6 6.82 -21.99 28.76
CA ILE A 6 8.28 -22.13 28.87
C ILE A 6 8.94 -20.94 28.18
N PHE A 7 9.81 -20.23 28.90
CA PHE A 7 10.66 -19.17 28.37
C PHE A 7 12.09 -19.71 28.21
N ASN A 8 12.72 -19.50 27.06
CA ASN A 8 14.07 -20.01 26.78
C ASN A 8 15.11 -18.88 26.86
N PHE A 9 16.09 -19.02 27.74
CA PHE A 9 17.20 -18.09 27.90
C PHE A 9 18.53 -18.84 27.79
N GLU A 10 19.37 -18.50 26.80
CA GLU A 10 20.67 -19.18 26.54
C GLU A 10 20.54 -20.73 26.51
N GLU A 11 19.52 -21.28 25.82
CA GLU A 11 19.20 -22.72 25.73
C GLU A 11 18.71 -23.36 27.05
N GLN A 12 18.39 -22.57 28.06
CA GLN A 12 17.86 -23.03 29.33
C GLN A 12 16.40 -22.61 29.51
N GLU A 13 15.57 -23.58 29.89
CA GLU A 13 14.14 -23.40 30.05
C GLU A 13 13.78 -22.87 31.43
N VAL A 14 13.05 -21.76 31.47
CA VAL A 14 12.43 -21.18 32.68
C VAL A 14 10.93 -21.35 32.58
N ARG A 15 10.34 -22.05 33.54
CA ARG A 15 8.89 -22.22 33.61
C ARG A 15 8.22 -20.95 34.13
N THR A 16 7.11 -20.58 33.51
CA THR A 16 6.35 -19.37 33.84
C THR A 16 4.85 -19.64 33.95
N GLN A 17 4.18 -18.86 34.81
CA GLN A 17 2.76 -18.94 35.10
C GLN A 17 2.16 -17.54 35.00
N LEU A 18 1.04 -17.39 34.28
CA LEU A 18 0.27 -16.15 34.32
C LEU A 18 -0.69 -16.18 35.52
N ILE A 19 -0.65 -15.17 36.38
CA ILE A 19 -1.53 -15.00 37.55
C ILE A 19 -1.93 -13.53 37.58
N ASP A 20 -3.25 -13.26 37.56
CA ASP A 20 -3.81 -11.88 37.55
C ASP A 20 -3.19 -10.96 36.48
N ASP A 21 -3.00 -11.49 35.26
CA ASP A 21 -2.34 -10.84 34.13
C ASP A 21 -0.85 -10.46 34.34
N GLU A 22 -0.26 -10.85 35.47
CA GLU A 22 1.16 -10.73 35.74
C GLU A 22 1.89 -12.05 35.45
N LEU A 23 3.12 -11.93 34.94
CA LEU A 23 3.97 -13.06 34.64
C LEU A 23 4.81 -13.43 35.87
N TRP A 24 4.63 -14.66 36.33
CA TRP A 24 5.40 -15.25 37.43
C TRP A 24 6.34 -16.33 36.90
N PHE A 25 7.55 -16.40 37.46
CA PHE A 25 8.62 -17.32 37.07
C PHE A 25 8.85 -18.35 38.17
N VAL A 26 9.13 -19.59 37.82
CA VAL A 26 9.59 -20.57 38.82
C VAL A 26 10.97 -20.14 39.32
N GLY A 27 11.05 -19.70 40.58
CA GLY A 27 12.26 -19.07 41.12
C GLY A 27 13.47 -20.01 41.13
N LYS A 28 13.22 -21.33 41.29
CA LYS A 28 14.26 -22.35 41.22
C LYS A 28 14.93 -22.37 39.84
N ASP A 29 14.13 -22.37 38.77
CA ASP A 29 14.64 -22.40 37.40
C ASP A 29 15.48 -21.14 37.13
N VAL A 30 14.98 -19.96 37.54
CA VAL A 30 15.72 -18.69 37.39
C VAL A 30 17.06 -18.74 38.11
N ALA A 31 17.10 -19.21 39.36
CA ALA A 31 18.34 -19.31 40.12
C ALA A 31 19.33 -20.33 39.52
N GLU A 32 18.84 -21.48 39.03
CA GLU A 32 19.67 -22.47 38.33
C GLU A 32 20.25 -21.92 37.04
N VAL A 33 19.43 -21.20 36.25
CA VAL A 33 19.87 -20.57 34.99
C VAL A 33 20.98 -19.55 35.23
N LEU A 34 20.88 -18.76 36.29
CA LEU A 34 21.90 -17.80 36.70
C LEU A 34 23.18 -18.48 37.22
N GLY A 35 23.11 -19.75 37.60
CA GLY A 35 24.23 -20.56 38.08
C GLY A 35 24.38 -20.63 39.61
N TYR A 36 23.30 -20.39 40.37
CA TYR A 36 23.36 -20.53 41.82
C TYR A 36 23.46 -22.02 42.21
N GLU A 37 24.49 -22.36 43.00
CA GLU A 37 24.69 -23.72 43.51
C GLU A 37 23.54 -24.18 44.43
N ARG A 38 22.95 -23.24 45.17
CA ARG A 38 21.81 -23.49 46.08
C ARG A 38 20.65 -22.55 45.73
N PRO A 39 19.77 -22.92 44.78
CA PRO A 39 18.63 -22.11 44.35
C PRO A 39 17.74 -21.64 45.50
N ASP A 40 17.40 -22.53 46.44
CA ASP A 40 16.52 -22.20 47.57
C ASP A 40 17.12 -21.12 48.48
N ASN A 41 18.44 -21.16 48.70
CA ASN A 41 19.15 -20.12 49.46
C ASN A 41 19.16 -18.78 48.71
N ALA A 42 19.34 -18.82 47.39
CA ALA A 42 19.34 -17.61 46.57
C ALA A 42 17.99 -16.91 46.64
N ILE A 43 16.90 -17.65 46.45
CA ILE A 43 15.53 -17.14 46.54
C ILE A 43 15.28 -16.58 47.95
N ARG A 44 15.68 -17.30 49.00
CA ARG A 44 15.45 -16.85 50.38
C ARG A 44 16.22 -15.58 50.76
N ASN A 45 17.43 -15.40 50.24
CA ASN A 45 18.32 -14.32 50.66
C ASN A 45 18.24 -13.06 49.78
N HIS A 46 17.72 -13.19 48.55
CA HIS A 46 17.73 -12.10 47.57
C HIS A 46 16.34 -11.62 47.16
N ILE A 47 15.27 -12.30 47.57
CA ILE A 47 13.91 -11.97 47.16
C ILE A 47 13.06 -11.67 48.38
N ASP A 48 12.43 -10.51 48.36
CA ASP A 48 11.51 -10.06 49.38
C ASP A 48 10.24 -10.94 49.42
N GLU A 49 9.56 -10.97 50.57
CA GLU A 49 8.37 -11.83 50.75
C GLU A 49 7.20 -11.42 49.85
N GLU A 50 7.12 -10.16 49.45
CA GLU A 50 6.09 -9.66 48.53
C GLU A 50 6.31 -10.09 47.07
N ASP A 51 7.55 -10.42 46.71
CA ASP A 51 7.95 -10.77 45.34
C ASP A 51 7.98 -12.27 45.07
N LYS A 52 7.55 -13.09 46.05
CA LYS A 52 7.51 -14.55 45.93
C LYS A 52 6.24 -15.14 46.53
N LEU A 53 5.76 -16.23 45.92
CA LEU A 53 4.62 -16.97 46.45
C LEU A 53 4.78 -18.48 46.23
N MET A 54 4.12 -19.26 47.07
CA MET A 54 4.04 -20.72 46.90
C MET A 54 2.88 -21.06 45.98
N HIS A 55 3.17 -21.74 44.88
CA HIS A 55 2.16 -22.14 43.91
C HIS A 55 2.21 -23.64 43.63
N GLN A 56 1.05 -24.25 43.42
CA GLN A 56 0.98 -25.63 42.97
C GLN A 56 1.12 -25.70 41.46
N ILE A 57 2.21 -26.30 41.01
CA ILE A 57 2.51 -26.50 39.60
C ILE A 57 2.42 -27.98 39.29
N SER A 58 1.71 -28.32 38.19
CA SER A 58 1.74 -29.66 37.63
C SER A 58 3.08 -29.89 36.94
N ALA A 59 3.89 -30.78 37.50
CA ALA A 59 5.19 -31.16 36.95
C ALA A 59 5.24 -32.69 36.83
N SER A 60 5.43 -33.20 35.60
CA SER A 60 5.49 -34.64 35.31
C SER A 60 4.26 -35.43 35.82
N GLY A 61 3.06 -34.85 35.71
CA GLY A 61 1.81 -35.48 36.15
C GLY A 61 1.56 -35.44 37.67
N GLN A 62 2.43 -34.78 38.45
CA GLN A 62 2.25 -34.58 39.89
C GLN A 62 2.12 -33.09 40.23
N MET A 63 1.22 -32.76 41.15
CA MET A 63 1.12 -31.40 41.71
C MET A 63 2.21 -31.20 42.75
N ARG A 64 3.08 -30.21 42.54
CA ARG A 64 4.17 -29.87 43.46
C ARG A 64 4.07 -28.40 43.87
N ASN A 65 4.28 -28.15 45.16
CA ASN A 65 4.43 -26.80 45.68
C ASN A 65 5.80 -26.27 45.25
N MET A 66 5.84 -25.19 44.47
CA MET A 66 7.06 -24.53 44.02
C MET A 66 6.98 -23.04 44.35
N THR A 67 8.12 -22.44 44.69
CA THR A 67 8.22 -20.98 44.82
C THR A 67 8.26 -20.36 43.44
N ILE A 68 7.30 -19.50 43.16
CA ILE A 68 7.32 -18.63 41.98
C ILE A 68 7.59 -17.20 42.41
N ILE A 69 8.17 -16.41 41.51
CA ILE A 69 8.63 -15.05 41.74
C ILE A 69 8.12 -14.14 40.63
N ASN A 70 7.76 -12.90 40.96
CA ASN A 70 7.35 -11.92 39.95
C ASN A 70 8.59 -11.33 39.24
N GLU A 71 8.38 -10.37 38.33
CA GLU A 71 9.47 -9.71 37.62
C GLU A 71 10.43 -8.94 38.55
N SER A 72 9.89 -8.30 39.61
CA SER A 72 10.69 -7.61 40.64
C SER A 72 11.65 -8.57 41.34
N GLY A 73 11.16 -9.72 41.81
CA GLY A 73 11.98 -10.77 42.44
C GLY A 73 13.01 -11.38 41.51
N MET A 74 12.69 -11.53 40.22
CA MET A 74 13.66 -11.96 39.21
C MET A 74 14.80 -10.94 39.05
N TYR A 75 14.49 -9.65 38.97
CA TYR A 75 15.52 -8.61 38.94
C TYR A 75 16.33 -8.54 40.24
N ALA A 76 15.71 -8.77 41.40
CA ALA A 76 16.40 -8.82 42.68
C ALA A 76 17.47 -9.93 42.71
N LEU A 77 17.15 -11.13 42.20
CA LEU A 77 18.13 -12.20 42.00
C LEU A 77 19.27 -11.75 41.08
N VAL A 78 18.96 -11.17 39.93
CA VAL A 78 19.99 -10.80 38.95
C VAL A 78 20.89 -9.68 39.47
N PHE A 79 20.32 -8.65 40.09
CA PHE A 79 21.08 -7.49 40.59
C PHE A 79 21.86 -7.78 41.86
N GLY A 80 21.38 -8.70 42.71
CA GLY A 80 22.03 -9.17 43.93
C GLY A 80 23.09 -10.27 43.71
N SER A 81 23.09 -10.91 42.54
CA SER A 81 24.04 -11.97 42.21
C SER A 81 25.45 -11.46 41.89
N LYS A 82 26.46 -12.27 42.23
CA LYS A 82 27.87 -12.07 41.83
C LYS A 82 28.30 -12.99 40.68
N LEU A 83 27.38 -13.81 40.16
CA LEU A 83 27.64 -14.77 39.10
C LEU A 83 27.83 -14.08 37.74
N ASP A 84 28.63 -14.67 36.86
CA ASP A 84 29.00 -14.02 35.60
C ASP A 84 27.83 -13.89 34.63
N LYS A 85 26.92 -14.88 34.58
CA LYS A 85 25.66 -14.78 33.80
C LYS A 85 24.82 -13.59 34.27
N ALA A 86 24.63 -13.45 35.58
CA ALA A 86 23.88 -12.34 36.16
C ALA A 86 24.54 -10.98 35.88
N LYS A 87 25.88 -10.90 35.94
CA LYS A 87 26.63 -9.69 35.57
C LYS A 87 26.44 -9.32 34.09
N ARG A 88 26.46 -10.30 33.17
CA ARG A 88 26.23 -10.06 31.74
C ARG A 88 24.83 -9.50 31.51
N PHE A 89 23.80 -10.14 32.07
CA PHE A 89 22.43 -9.66 31.97
C PHE A 89 22.27 -8.25 32.56
N LYS A 90 22.76 -8.04 33.79
CA LYS A 90 22.79 -6.72 34.44
C LYS A 90 23.44 -5.66 33.55
N ARG A 91 24.59 -5.97 32.95
CA ARG A 91 25.32 -5.04 32.07
C ARG A 91 24.52 -4.71 30.81
N TRP A 92 23.91 -5.71 30.17
CA TRP A 92 23.08 -5.51 28.99
C TRP A 92 21.86 -4.64 29.30
N VAL A 93 21.10 -4.96 30.36
CA VAL A 93 19.94 -4.15 30.79
C VAL A 93 20.35 -2.71 31.09
N THR A 94 21.43 -2.51 31.85
CA THR A 94 21.85 -1.17 32.31
C THR A 94 22.57 -0.33 31.25
N SER A 95 23.26 -0.95 30.30
CA SER A 95 24.05 -0.23 29.29
C SER A 95 23.32 -0.05 27.97
N GLU A 96 22.36 -0.92 27.66
CA GLU A 96 21.68 -0.96 26.38
C GLU A 96 20.17 -0.73 26.53
N VAL A 97 19.48 -1.62 27.27
CA VAL A 97 18.01 -1.63 27.33
C VAL A 97 17.47 -0.36 27.99
N LEU A 98 17.85 -0.08 29.24
CA LEU A 98 17.35 1.09 29.98
C LEU A 98 17.76 2.42 29.32
N PRO A 99 19.00 2.63 28.86
CA PRO A 99 19.36 3.84 28.14
C PRO A 99 18.59 4.02 26.82
N THR A 100 18.29 2.93 26.11
CA THR A 100 17.48 2.97 24.88
C THR A 100 16.06 3.38 25.21
N ILE A 101 15.38 2.69 26.14
CA ILE A 101 14.02 3.05 26.58
C ILE A 101 13.96 4.51 27.04
N ARG A 102 14.93 4.97 27.86
CA ARG A 102 14.99 6.37 28.32
C ARG A 102 15.09 7.37 27.17
N LYS A 103 15.77 7.04 26.07
CA LYS A 103 15.99 7.93 24.92
C LYS A 103 14.86 7.88 23.89
N THR A 104 14.33 6.70 23.59
CA THR A 104 13.40 6.45 22.48
C THR A 104 11.97 6.17 22.94
N GLY A 105 11.76 5.95 24.23
CA GLY A 105 10.48 5.53 24.82
C GLY A 105 10.16 4.04 24.62
N LYS A 106 11.00 3.27 23.92
CA LYS A 106 10.78 1.84 23.65
C LYS A 106 12.09 1.08 23.39
N TYR A 107 12.15 -0.19 23.82
CA TYR A 107 13.18 -1.12 23.38
C TYR A 107 12.60 -1.99 22.27
N GLN A 108 13.16 -1.91 21.06
CA GLN A 108 12.87 -2.86 20.00
C GLN A 108 14.09 -3.78 19.92
N SER A 109 13.85 -5.09 20.04
CA SER A 109 14.87 -6.08 19.71
C SER A 109 15.35 -5.79 18.28
N PRO A 110 16.66 -5.84 17.99
CA PRO A 110 17.13 -5.70 16.63
C PRO A 110 16.47 -6.78 15.77
N MET A 111 15.47 -6.39 14.99
CA MET A 111 14.93 -7.25 13.93
C MET A 111 16.11 -7.67 13.05
N SER A 112 16.15 -8.93 12.62
CA SER A 112 17.18 -9.33 11.69
C SER A 112 17.07 -8.46 10.43
N GLN A 113 18.19 -8.20 9.78
CA GLN A 113 18.20 -7.42 8.55
C GLN A 113 17.30 -8.07 7.47
N GLU A 114 17.13 -9.40 7.55
CA GLU A 114 16.20 -10.19 6.74
C GLU A 114 14.73 -9.86 7.05
N ASP A 115 14.34 -9.78 8.32
CA ASP A 115 12.96 -9.44 8.71
C ASP A 115 12.57 -8.02 8.28
N ILE A 116 13.51 -7.07 8.38
CA ILE A 116 13.31 -5.70 7.89
C ILE A 116 13.14 -5.71 6.37
N MET A 117 13.94 -6.48 5.65
CA MET A 117 13.85 -6.61 4.20
C MET A 117 12.51 -7.24 3.78
N ILE A 118 12.04 -8.28 4.48
CA ILE A 118 10.76 -8.92 4.20
C ILE A 118 9.61 -7.93 4.42
N ALA A 119 9.56 -7.28 5.59
CA ALA A 119 8.51 -6.33 5.92
C ALA A 119 8.48 -5.12 4.96
N THR A 120 9.65 -4.65 4.49
CA THR A 120 9.72 -3.56 3.51
C THR A 120 9.24 -4.02 2.13
N LEU A 121 9.62 -5.21 1.68
CA LEU A 121 9.16 -5.78 0.40
C LEU A 121 7.66 -6.06 0.38
N GLU A 122 7.09 -6.56 1.48
CA GLU A 122 5.64 -6.78 1.61
C GLU A 122 4.87 -5.47 1.52
N ASN A 123 5.31 -4.45 2.25
CA ASN A 123 4.73 -3.10 2.17
C ASN A 123 4.84 -2.53 0.74
N GLN A 124 6.00 -2.66 0.09
CA GLN A 124 6.17 -2.21 -1.30
C GLN A 124 5.22 -2.94 -2.27
N LYS A 125 5.06 -4.25 -2.10
CA LYS A 125 4.14 -5.07 -2.90
C LYS A 125 2.69 -4.61 -2.71
N GLU A 126 2.28 -4.33 -1.48
CA GLU A 126 0.94 -3.83 -1.18
C GLU A 126 0.71 -2.43 -1.75
N ILE A 127 1.66 -1.52 -1.60
CA ILE A 127 1.62 -0.17 -2.19
C ILE A 127 1.47 -0.28 -3.71
N LYS A 128 2.25 -1.14 -4.36
CA LYS A 128 2.19 -1.33 -5.82
C LYS A 128 0.82 -1.86 -6.26
N LYS A 129 0.24 -2.79 -5.50
CA LYS A 129 -1.11 -3.30 -5.79
C LYS A 129 -2.16 -2.18 -5.70
N ARG A 130 -2.12 -1.37 -4.63
CA ARG A 130 -3.03 -0.23 -4.46
C ARG A 130 -2.86 0.82 -5.55
N LEU A 131 -1.62 1.09 -5.98
CA LEU A 131 -1.34 2.02 -7.08
C LEU A 131 -1.93 1.56 -8.41
N ASN A 132 -1.85 0.27 -8.72
CA ASN A 132 -2.46 -0.26 -9.93
C ASN A 132 -3.98 -0.08 -9.90
N THR A 133 -4.64 -0.42 -8.78
CA THR A 133 -6.09 -0.23 -8.64
C THR A 133 -6.50 1.25 -8.81
N VAL A 134 -5.79 2.18 -8.16
CA VAL A 134 -6.07 3.62 -8.32
C VAL A 134 -5.84 4.08 -9.76
N SER A 135 -4.84 3.53 -10.45
CA SER A 135 -4.59 3.85 -11.86
C SER A 135 -5.76 3.41 -12.74
N ASP A 136 -6.27 2.20 -12.52
CA ASP A 136 -7.41 1.65 -13.25
C ASP A 136 -8.67 2.51 -12.99
N ASP A 137 -8.95 2.86 -11.73
CA ASP A 137 -10.09 3.72 -11.35
C ASP A 137 -10.01 5.11 -12.02
N VAL A 138 -8.80 5.68 -12.12
CA VAL A 138 -8.60 6.99 -12.76
C VAL A 138 -8.83 6.92 -14.27
N GLU A 139 -8.49 5.81 -14.92
CA GLU A 139 -8.80 5.60 -16.34
C GLU A 139 -10.30 5.46 -16.57
N GLU A 140 -10.99 4.71 -15.72
CA GLU A 140 -12.46 4.56 -15.75
C GLU A 140 -13.16 5.92 -15.56
N LEU A 141 -12.76 6.71 -14.57
CA LEU A 141 -13.30 8.06 -14.38
C LEU A 141 -13.06 8.97 -15.60
N LYS A 142 -11.92 8.85 -16.27
CA LYS A 142 -11.65 9.64 -17.49
C LYS A 142 -12.49 9.17 -18.69
N LEU A 143 -13.04 7.97 -18.66
CA LEU A 143 -14.00 7.50 -19.65
C LEU A 143 -15.38 8.14 -19.44
N GLU A 144 -15.78 8.38 -18.20
CA GLU A 144 -17.07 9.00 -17.87
C GLU A 144 -17.08 10.54 -18.02
N ILE A 145 -15.90 11.17 -18.03
CA ILE A 145 -15.78 12.63 -18.11
C ILE A 145 -15.82 13.11 -19.57
N ASP A 146 -16.75 14.02 -19.86
CA ASP A 146 -16.83 14.76 -21.13
C ASP A 146 -15.55 15.56 -21.45
N LEU A 147 -15.36 15.86 -22.74
CA LEU A 147 -14.32 16.80 -23.19
C LEU A 147 -14.40 18.16 -22.48
N SER A 148 -13.25 18.71 -22.11
CA SER A 148 -13.18 20.09 -21.61
C SER A 148 -13.62 21.10 -22.69
N ARG A 149 -14.07 22.30 -22.27
CA ARG A 149 -14.45 23.38 -23.21
C ARG A 149 -13.37 23.67 -24.27
N ARG A 150 -12.10 23.64 -23.86
CA ARG A 150 -10.95 23.85 -24.76
C ARG A 150 -10.84 22.73 -25.80
N GLN A 151 -10.92 21.47 -25.36
CA GLN A 151 -10.86 20.30 -26.24
C GLN A 151 -12.04 20.27 -27.23
N LYS A 152 -13.26 20.57 -26.76
CA LYS A 152 -14.45 20.72 -27.63
C LYS A 152 -14.22 21.76 -28.73
N ALA A 153 -13.68 22.93 -28.37
CA ALA A 153 -13.39 23.99 -29.32
C ALA A 153 -12.28 23.60 -30.31
N GLU A 154 -11.26 22.90 -29.84
CA GLU A 154 -10.14 22.43 -30.65
C GLU A 154 -10.58 21.41 -31.70
N LEU A 155 -11.32 20.38 -31.29
CA LEU A 155 -11.91 19.39 -32.19
C LEU A 155 -12.83 20.04 -33.22
N SER A 156 -13.71 20.95 -32.78
CA SER A 156 -14.61 21.68 -33.68
C SER A 156 -13.87 22.51 -34.72
N ARG A 157 -12.76 23.16 -34.32
CA ARG A 157 -11.91 23.92 -35.25
C ARG A 157 -11.26 23.00 -36.28
N LEU A 158 -10.78 21.83 -35.87
CA LEU A 158 -10.17 20.84 -36.77
C LEU A 158 -11.20 20.32 -37.79
N VAL A 159 -12.38 19.89 -37.32
CA VAL A 159 -13.47 19.42 -38.18
C VAL A 159 -13.84 20.48 -39.24
N ARG A 160 -14.02 21.73 -38.82
CA ARG A 160 -14.33 22.85 -39.73
C ARG A 160 -13.21 23.08 -40.75
N LYS A 161 -11.95 23.05 -40.31
CA LYS A 161 -10.79 23.20 -41.20
C LYS A 161 -10.75 22.08 -42.24
N ASN A 162 -10.96 20.84 -41.84
CA ASN A 162 -10.86 19.69 -42.73
C ASN A 162 -12.03 19.65 -43.72
N ALA A 163 -13.25 19.92 -43.26
CA ALA A 163 -14.41 20.07 -44.15
C ALA A 163 -14.21 21.22 -45.15
N MET A 164 -13.63 22.34 -44.73
CA MET A 164 -13.32 23.47 -45.61
C MET A 164 -12.28 23.11 -46.68
N ASN A 165 -11.25 22.34 -46.30
CA ASN A 165 -10.25 21.86 -47.25
C ASN A 165 -10.85 20.86 -48.24
N ALA A 166 -11.70 19.95 -47.76
CA ALA A 166 -12.35 18.92 -48.59
C ALA A 166 -13.23 19.52 -49.70
N VAL A 167 -13.92 20.64 -49.44
CA VAL A 167 -14.73 21.33 -50.46
C VAL A 167 -13.92 22.21 -51.42
N GLY A 168 -12.61 22.38 -51.20
CA GLY A 168 -11.75 23.22 -52.06
C GLY A 168 -11.54 24.65 -51.56
N GLY A 169 -11.83 24.93 -50.28
CA GLY A 169 -11.56 26.22 -49.62
C GLY A 169 -12.69 27.26 -49.78
N LYS A 170 -12.61 28.36 -49.01
CA LYS A 170 -13.71 29.35 -48.85
C LYS A 170 -14.21 30.00 -50.14
N LYS A 171 -13.37 30.05 -51.18
CA LYS A 171 -13.69 30.69 -52.46
C LYS A 171 -14.31 29.71 -53.47
N SER A 172 -14.28 28.42 -53.20
CA SER A 172 -14.85 27.39 -54.08
C SER A 172 -16.37 27.49 -54.13
N ASN A 173 -16.96 27.00 -55.22
CA ASN A 173 -18.42 26.92 -55.33
C ASN A 173 -18.98 25.87 -54.38
N ALA A 174 -18.32 24.72 -54.29
CA ALA A 174 -18.70 23.67 -53.36
C ALA A 174 -18.70 24.16 -51.89
N TYR A 175 -17.88 25.16 -51.53
CA TYR A 175 -17.98 25.77 -50.19
C TYR A 175 -19.31 26.48 -49.94
N LYS A 176 -19.85 27.19 -50.93
CA LYS A 176 -21.12 27.94 -50.78
C LYS A 176 -22.30 27.00 -50.50
N GLU A 177 -22.30 25.84 -51.13
CA GLU A 177 -23.44 24.91 -51.07
C GLU A 177 -23.22 23.71 -50.14
N LEU A 178 -22.03 23.11 -50.15
CA LEU A 178 -21.77 21.82 -49.51
C LEU A 178 -20.94 21.90 -48.24
N TYR A 179 -20.38 23.07 -47.85
CA TYR A 179 -19.55 23.16 -46.64
C TYR A 179 -20.28 22.71 -45.36
N ARG A 180 -21.55 23.10 -45.19
CA ARG A 180 -22.36 22.67 -44.04
C ARG A 180 -22.66 21.16 -44.09
N VAL A 181 -22.83 20.61 -45.28
CA VAL A 181 -23.05 19.17 -45.50
C VAL A 181 -21.79 18.38 -45.15
N ALA A 182 -20.63 18.84 -45.59
CA ALA A 182 -19.33 18.26 -45.28
C ALA A 182 -19.05 18.27 -43.76
N ILE A 183 -19.35 19.36 -43.06
CA ILE A 183 -19.25 19.41 -41.60
C ILE A 183 -20.19 18.39 -40.93
N ALA A 184 -21.44 18.31 -41.39
CA ALA A 184 -22.42 17.40 -40.81
C ALA A 184 -22.03 15.94 -41.02
N GLU A 185 -21.51 15.59 -42.20
CA GLU A 185 -21.02 14.25 -42.51
C GLU A 185 -19.78 13.89 -41.70
N HIS A 186 -18.83 14.82 -41.57
CA HIS A 186 -17.65 14.66 -40.72
C HIS A 186 -18.05 14.37 -39.27
N TRP A 187 -18.92 15.20 -38.69
CA TRP A 187 -19.42 14.96 -37.33
C TRP A 187 -20.17 13.64 -37.20
N ARG A 188 -20.96 13.22 -38.20
CA ARG A 188 -21.60 11.89 -38.17
C ARG A 188 -20.57 10.77 -38.15
N ALA A 189 -19.51 10.86 -38.95
CA ALA A 189 -18.45 9.86 -38.97
C ALA A 189 -17.76 9.75 -37.60
N LEU A 190 -17.40 10.87 -36.97
CA LEU A 190 -16.83 10.88 -35.62
C LEU A 190 -17.80 10.30 -34.59
N LYS A 191 -19.05 10.75 -34.56
CA LYS A 191 -20.04 10.28 -33.59
C LYS A 191 -20.31 8.78 -33.73
N ASN A 192 -20.36 8.27 -34.96
CA ASN A 192 -20.53 6.85 -35.21
C ASN A 192 -19.30 6.04 -34.74
N ALA A 193 -18.08 6.57 -34.93
CA ALA A 193 -16.86 5.89 -34.50
C ALA A 193 -16.74 5.75 -32.97
N PHE A 194 -17.25 6.74 -32.23
CA PHE A 194 -17.25 6.73 -30.76
C PHE A 194 -18.57 6.25 -30.15
N GLU A 195 -19.55 5.86 -30.98
CA GLU A 195 -20.89 5.41 -30.55
C GLU A 195 -21.63 6.42 -29.64
N VAL A 196 -21.46 7.72 -29.89
CA VAL A 196 -22.03 8.81 -29.08
C VAL A 196 -23.15 9.56 -29.80
N ALA A 197 -24.15 10.06 -29.06
CA ALA A 197 -25.24 10.84 -29.63
C ALA A 197 -24.78 12.26 -30.00
N SER A 198 -23.88 12.81 -29.18
CA SER A 198 -23.26 14.12 -29.34
C SER A 198 -21.74 14.03 -29.35
N TYR A 199 -21.06 14.87 -30.14
CA TYR A 199 -19.59 14.93 -30.11
C TYR A 199 -19.05 15.42 -28.76
N GLU A 200 -19.92 16.02 -27.94
CA GLU A 200 -19.60 16.52 -26.62
C GLU A 200 -19.47 15.43 -25.57
N GLU A 201 -20.10 14.27 -25.83
CA GLU A 201 -20.09 13.06 -24.99
C GLU A 201 -18.87 12.18 -25.28
N ILE A 202 -17.99 12.59 -26.21
CA ILE A 202 -16.74 11.87 -26.47
C ILE A 202 -15.94 11.86 -25.16
N PRO A 203 -15.54 10.67 -24.66
CA PRO A 203 -14.76 10.59 -23.43
C PRO A 203 -13.46 11.38 -23.50
N LYS A 204 -13.10 12.04 -22.40
CA LYS A 204 -11.85 12.80 -22.32
C LYS A 204 -10.61 11.94 -22.58
N LEU A 205 -10.63 10.68 -22.17
CA LEU A 205 -9.56 9.72 -22.44
C LEU A 205 -9.35 9.49 -23.96
N LYS A 206 -10.41 9.63 -24.75
CA LYS A 206 -10.45 9.37 -26.20
C LYS A 206 -10.17 10.60 -27.05
N PHE A 207 -9.79 11.72 -26.44
CA PHE A 207 -9.58 12.99 -27.15
C PHE A 207 -8.53 12.90 -28.27
N GLU A 208 -7.36 12.31 -27.99
CA GLU A 208 -6.29 12.19 -28.99
C GLU A 208 -6.70 11.31 -30.17
N GLU A 209 -7.41 10.21 -29.89
CA GLU A 209 -7.98 9.32 -30.90
C GLU A 209 -9.00 10.09 -31.77
N ALA A 210 -9.89 10.87 -31.15
CA ALA A 210 -10.87 11.70 -31.87
C ALA A 210 -10.21 12.75 -32.77
N MET A 211 -9.10 13.35 -32.34
CA MET A 211 -8.32 14.31 -33.13
C MET A 211 -7.70 13.64 -34.37
N GLN A 212 -7.09 12.46 -34.20
CA GLN A 212 -6.51 11.71 -35.32
C GLN A 212 -7.57 11.28 -36.34
N MET A 213 -8.69 10.73 -35.87
CA MET A 213 -9.81 10.37 -36.75
C MET A 213 -10.35 11.59 -37.49
N ALA A 214 -10.42 12.74 -36.82
CA ALA A 214 -10.90 13.96 -37.46
C ALA A 214 -9.96 14.48 -38.54
N GLU A 215 -8.65 14.31 -38.35
CA GLU A 215 -7.61 14.65 -39.31
C GLU A 215 -7.65 13.78 -40.57
N MET A 216 -7.87 12.48 -40.39
CA MET A 216 -7.90 11.50 -41.48
C MET A 216 -9.22 11.46 -42.28
N TRP A 217 -10.24 12.21 -41.85
CA TRP A 217 -11.55 12.16 -42.49
C TRP A 217 -11.50 12.62 -43.95
N LEU A 218 -12.19 11.86 -44.81
CA LEU A 218 -12.46 12.19 -46.20
C LEU A 218 -13.97 12.13 -46.45
N PRO A 219 -14.50 12.98 -47.35
CA PRO A 219 -15.91 12.93 -47.73
C PRO A 219 -16.25 11.59 -48.38
N SER A 220 -17.48 11.13 -48.19
CA SER A 220 -18.03 9.97 -48.90
C SER A 220 -17.91 10.14 -50.41
N MET A 221 -17.90 9.02 -51.13
CA MET A 221 -17.84 9.02 -52.59
C MET A 221 -18.92 9.91 -53.21
N GLU A 222 -20.13 9.90 -52.66
CA GLU A 222 -21.25 10.73 -53.12
C GLU A 222 -20.97 12.23 -52.91
N LEU A 223 -20.55 12.62 -51.70
CA LEU A 223 -20.23 14.02 -51.41
C LEU A 223 -19.03 14.50 -52.21
N ALA A 224 -17.98 13.68 -52.34
CA ALA A 224 -16.80 13.96 -53.13
C ALA A 224 -17.13 14.19 -54.62
N TYR A 225 -18.02 13.37 -55.18
CA TYR A 225 -18.50 13.53 -56.55
C TYR A 225 -19.23 14.87 -56.75
N LYS A 226 -20.15 15.21 -55.83
CA LYS A 226 -20.88 16.50 -55.87
C LYS A 226 -19.96 17.71 -55.72
N ILE A 227 -18.98 17.63 -54.82
CA ILE A 227 -17.95 18.67 -54.65
C ILE A 227 -17.20 18.89 -55.97
N LYS A 228 -16.77 17.80 -56.61
CA LYS A 228 -16.06 17.86 -57.88
C LYS A 228 -16.90 18.54 -58.95
N GLN A 229 -18.16 18.11 -59.12
CA GLN A 229 -19.07 18.68 -60.12
C GLN A 229 -19.26 20.20 -59.97
N LEU A 230 -19.55 20.67 -58.76
CA LEU A 230 -19.76 22.10 -58.47
C LEU A 230 -18.50 22.95 -58.70
N ASN A 231 -17.33 22.39 -58.39
CA ASN A 231 -16.07 23.09 -58.60
C ASN A 231 -15.66 23.10 -60.09
N THR A 232 -16.03 22.09 -60.88
CA THR A 232 -15.75 22.03 -62.33
C THR A 232 -16.71 22.85 -63.20
N GLN A 233 -17.92 23.16 -62.74
CA GLN A 233 -18.95 23.85 -63.55
C GLN A 233 -18.53 25.24 -64.06
N ILE A 234 -17.53 25.89 -63.45
CA ILE A 234 -17.01 27.20 -63.91
C ILE A 234 -15.83 27.06 -64.89
N GLU A 235 -15.14 25.92 -64.99
CA GLU A 235 -14.10 25.76 -66.04
C GLU A 235 -14.69 25.85 -67.47
N MET A 236 -16.01 25.72 -67.63
CA MET A 236 -16.70 25.77 -68.92
C MET A 236 -17.48 27.07 -69.19
N GLU A 237 -17.54 28.01 -68.25
CA GLU A 237 -18.30 29.28 -68.38
C GLU A 237 -17.39 30.53 -68.49
N VAL A 238 -16.08 30.36 -68.76
CA VAL A 238 -15.13 31.44 -69.07
C VAL A 238 -14.91 31.57 -70.57
#